data_AF-A0A958UBY8-F1
#
_entry.id   AF-A0A958UBY8-F1
#
_cell.length_a   1.000
_cell.length_b   1.000
_cell.length_c   1.000
_cell.angle_alpha   90.00
_cell.angle_beta   90.00
_cell.angle_gamma   90.00
#
_symmetry.space_group_name_H-M   'P 1'
#
loop_
_entity.id
_entity.type
_entity.pdbx_description
1 polymer ?
#
loop_
_entity_poly.entity_id
_entity_poly.type
_entity_poly.pdbx_seq_one_letter_code
_entity_poly.pdbx_strand_id
1 'polypeptide(L)'
;MKYRLLFVIIFLMYKGFSQDFEARQTPTIESKIIYKDGTTEIGMLWLASSAFRPRIKKEKKSGSRKIDFKKVDKIITNPDSENQRVFQYLNHNNGKFKLFVELIYLDEISIYIGSENNGTDLFYSEYDRETMSEKFSRMKFDKIGTKTMKNSDTLELPNGKKMPVPIRYSYYYGSSFSMASANSPVFQYYILKKGEDKLALVEKNKRFLK
;
A
#
# COMPACT_ATOMS: atom_id res chain seq x y z
N MET A 1 29.48 38.25 -18.45
CA MET A 1 29.89 36.88 -18.04
C MET A 1 29.37 36.44 -16.67
N LYS A 2 29.23 37.31 -15.66
CA LYS A 2 28.81 36.93 -14.28
C LYS A 2 27.44 36.24 -14.18
N TYR A 3 26.46 36.63 -15.01
CA TYR A 3 25.11 36.05 -14.96
C TYR A 3 24.98 34.64 -15.56
N ARG A 4 25.93 34.21 -16.40
CA ARG A 4 25.92 32.86 -17.00
C ARG A 4 26.24 31.78 -15.99
N LEU A 5 27.11 32.07 -15.02
CA LEU A 5 27.46 31.14 -13.94
C LEU A 5 26.29 30.94 -12.97
N LEU A 6 25.56 32.01 -12.66
CA LEU A 6 24.39 31.97 -11.79
C LEU A 6 23.28 31.08 -12.37
N PHE A 7 23.05 31.17 -13.68
CA PHE A 7 22.04 30.36 -14.36
C PHE A 7 22.35 28.86 -14.31
N VAL A 8 23.63 28.48 -14.42
CA VAL A 8 24.10 27.10 -14.28
C VAL A 8 23.91 26.59 -12.85
N ILE A 9 24.18 27.43 -11.84
CA ILE A 9 23.97 27.06 -10.42
C ILE A 9 22.49 26.86 -10.12
N ILE A 10 21.61 27.72 -10.63
CA ILE A 10 20.14 27.57 -10.47
C ILE A 10 19.65 26.31 -11.18
N PHE A 11 20.17 26.00 -12.36
CA PHE A 11 19.81 24.79 -13.10
C PHE A 11 20.29 23.50 -12.40
N LEU A 12 21.48 23.51 -11.79
CA LEU A 12 22.01 22.39 -10.99
C LEU A 12 21.28 22.23 -9.64
N MET A 13 20.74 23.33 -9.08
CA MET A 13 19.90 23.32 -7.88
C MET A 13 18.45 22.92 -8.17
N TYR A 14 18.03 22.96 -9.44
CA TYR A 14 16.73 22.45 -9.88
C TYR A 14 16.76 20.93 -9.85
N LYS A 15 16.59 20.36 -8.65
CA LYS A 15 16.25 18.96 -8.50
C LYS A 15 14.98 18.73 -9.31
N GLY A 16 15.11 18.08 -10.46
CA GLY A 16 13.99 17.61 -11.26
C GLY A 16 13.21 16.57 -10.48
N PHE A 17 12.35 17.03 -9.56
CA PHE A 17 11.55 16.20 -8.66
C PHE A 17 10.49 15.35 -9.40
N SER A 18 10.39 15.42 -10.73
CA SER A 18 9.31 14.80 -11.49
C SER A 18 9.66 13.52 -12.25
N GLN A 19 10.94 13.20 -12.51
CA GLN A 19 11.28 12.03 -13.33
C GLN A 19 11.25 10.69 -12.57
N ASP A 20 11.54 10.70 -11.26
CA ASP A 20 11.51 9.47 -10.44
C ASP A 20 10.09 8.93 -10.21
N PHE A 21 9.06 9.78 -10.37
CA PHE A 21 7.66 9.36 -10.30
C PHE A 21 7.21 8.70 -11.62
N GLU A 22 7.77 9.16 -12.74
CA GLU A 22 7.40 8.75 -14.11
C GLU A 22 7.92 7.36 -14.48
N ALA A 23 8.99 6.88 -13.85
CA ALA A 23 9.57 5.56 -14.10
C ALA A 23 8.89 4.40 -13.33
N ARG A 24 7.90 4.67 -12.46
CA ARG A 24 7.23 3.63 -11.67
C ARG A 24 6.19 2.88 -12.51
N GLN A 25 6.60 1.77 -13.12
CA GLN A 25 5.63 0.86 -13.75
C GLN A 25 4.71 0.32 -12.65
N THR A 26 3.48 0.82 -12.60
CA THR A 26 2.51 0.44 -11.57
C THR A 26 1.88 -0.89 -11.99
N PRO A 27 2.08 -1.98 -11.22
CA PRO A 27 1.63 -3.29 -11.63
C PRO A 27 0.10 -3.39 -11.61
N THR A 28 -0.41 -4.37 -12.34
CA THR A 28 -1.81 -4.77 -12.25
C THR A 28 -1.90 -6.06 -11.45
N ILE A 29 -2.86 -6.14 -10.53
CA ILE A 29 -3.07 -7.31 -9.67
C ILE A 29 -4.34 -8.02 -10.13
N GLU A 30 -4.33 -9.35 -10.21
CA GLU A 30 -5.55 -10.11 -10.44
C GLU A 30 -6.52 -9.90 -9.27
N SER A 31 -7.77 -9.55 -9.57
CA SER A 31 -8.72 -9.14 -8.54
C SER A 31 -10.15 -9.51 -8.91
N LYS A 32 -10.90 -9.95 -7.90
CA LYS A 32 -12.37 -10.05 -7.93
C LYS A 32 -12.96 -8.85 -7.22
N ILE A 33 -13.75 -8.06 -7.93
CA ILE A 33 -14.47 -6.91 -7.43
C ILE A 33 -15.91 -7.32 -7.15
N ILE A 34 -16.39 -7.04 -5.95
CA ILE A 34 -17.79 -7.23 -5.55
C ILE A 34 -18.39 -5.84 -5.41
N TYR A 35 -19.48 -5.59 -6.13
CA TYR A 35 -20.22 -4.35 -6.12
C TYR A 35 -21.34 -4.40 -5.07
N LYS A 36 -21.80 -3.23 -4.63
CA LYS A 36 -22.87 -3.10 -3.61
C LYS A 36 -24.23 -3.63 -4.07
N ASP A 37 -24.45 -3.76 -5.37
CA ASP A 37 -25.63 -4.38 -5.95
C ASP A 37 -25.53 -5.92 -6.00
N GLY A 38 -24.43 -6.49 -5.48
CA GLY A 38 -24.16 -7.93 -5.46
C GLY A 38 -23.50 -8.46 -6.73
N THR A 39 -23.36 -7.64 -7.78
CA THR A 39 -22.68 -8.07 -9.00
C THR A 39 -21.17 -8.23 -8.77
N THR A 40 -20.53 -9.08 -9.57
CA THR A 40 -19.09 -9.37 -9.44
C THR A 40 -18.39 -9.29 -10.78
N GLU A 41 -17.14 -8.82 -10.76
CA GLU A 41 -16.27 -8.76 -11.94
C GLU A 41 -14.88 -9.23 -11.57
N ILE A 42 -14.27 -10.07 -12.42
CA ILE A 42 -12.89 -10.55 -12.25
C ILE A 42 -12.03 -9.91 -13.35
N GLY A 43 -10.82 -9.47 -12.98
CA GLY A 43 -9.86 -8.97 -13.94
C GLY A 43 -8.61 -8.39 -13.28
N MET A 44 -7.79 -7.73 -14.09
CA MET A 44 -6.54 -7.10 -13.67
C MET A 44 -6.84 -5.68 -13.18
N LEU A 45 -6.82 -5.48 -11.86
CA LEU A 45 -7.04 -4.20 -11.21
C LEU A 45 -5.75 -3.37 -11.17
N TRP A 46 -5.91 -2.08 -11.41
CA TRP A 46 -4.85 -1.09 -11.44
C TRP A 46 -5.25 0.17 -10.66
N LEU A 47 -4.45 0.55 -9.67
CA LEU A 47 -4.60 1.76 -8.86
C LEU A 47 -3.44 2.72 -9.18
N ALA A 48 -3.57 3.49 -10.26
CA ALA A 48 -2.46 4.28 -10.82
C ALA A 48 -1.81 5.26 -9.82
N SER A 49 -2.52 6.33 -9.45
CA SER A 49 -2.02 7.39 -8.56
C SER A 49 -2.79 7.48 -7.25
N SER A 50 -3.93 6.79 -7.16
CA SER A 50 -4.83 6.83 -6.01
C SER A 50 -5.65 5.56 -5.95
N ALA A 51 -5.87 5.06 -4.73
CA ALA A 51 -6.77 3.95 -4.49
C ALA A 51 -8.24 4.30 -4.78
N PHE A 52 -8.58 5.57 -4.89
CA PHE A 52 -9.94 6.06 -5.21
C PHE A 52 -10.18 6.26 -6.71
N ARG A 53 -9.23 5.86 -7.56
CA ARG A 53 -9.39 5.87 -9.01
C ARG A 53 -9.11 4.49 -9.62
N PRO A 54 -9.83 3.44 -9.17
CA PRO A 54 -9.60 2.09 -9.63
C PRO A 54 -9.89 1.96 -11.13
N ARG A 55 -9.07 1.17 -11.82
CA ARG A 55 -9.26 0.78 -13.22
C ARG A 55 -9.09 -0.71 -13.37
N ILE A 56 -9.99 -1.36 -14.11
CA ILE A 56 -9.91 -2.80 -14.38
C ILE A 56 -9.70 -3.06 -15.87
N LYS A 57 -8.96 -4.11 -16.15
CA LYS A 57 -8.80 -4.71 -17.49
C LYS A 57 -9.28 -6.16 -17.40
N LYS A 58 -9.98 -6.66 -18.43
CA LYS A 58 -10.33 -8.09 -18.48
C LYS A 58 -9.07 -8.95 -18.69
N GLU A 59 -8.12 -8.44 -19.48
CA GLU A 59 -6.87 -9.15 -19.81
C GLU A 59 -5.68 -8.19 -19.82
N LYS A 60 -4.44 -8.72 -19.74
CA LYS A 60 -3.21 -7.90 -19.74
C LYS A 60 -3.12 -6.94 -20.94
N LYS A 61 -3.62 -7.35 -22.11
CA LYS A 61 -3.58 -6.59 -23.37
C LYS A 61 -4.85 -5.78 -23.65
N SER A 62 -5.89 -5.86 -22.81
CA SER A 62 -7.14 -5.14 -23.05
C SER A 62 -7.06 -3.68 -22.58
N GLY A 63 -7.92 -2.83 -23.15
CA GLY A 63 -8.14 -1.48 -22.63
C GLY A 63 -8.60 -1.49 -21.17
N SER A 64 -8.22 -0.47 -20.40
CA SER A 64 -8.66 -0.31 -19.01
C SER A 64 -9.93 0.51 -18.92
N ARG A 65 -10.89 0.07 -18.11
CA ARG A 65 -12.10 0.81 -17.78
C ARG A 65 -12.01 1.38 -16.37
N LYS A 66 -12.45 2.62 -16.18
CA LYS A 66 -12.56 3.23 -14.85
C LYS A 66 -13.72 2.58 -14.07
N ILE A 67 -13.50 2.37 -12.78
CA ILE A 67 -14.52 1.90 -11.85
C ILE A 67 -14.86 3.04 -10.90
N ASP A 68 -16.14 3.20 -10.61
CA ASP A 68 -16.58 4.07 -9.53
C ASP A 68 -16.41 3.34 -8.19
N PHE A 69 -15.40 3.76 -7.41
CA PHE A 69 -15.11 3.16 -6.11
C PHE A 69 -16.29 3.24 -5.13
N LYS A 70 -17.22 4.19 -5.30
CA LYS A 70 -18.39 4.31 -4.42
C LYS A 70 -19.37 3.15 -4.57
N LYS A 71 -19.37 2.50 -5.74
CA LYS A 71 -20.19 1.32 -6.05
C LYS A 71 -19.55 0.01 -5.62
N VAL A 72 -18.25 0.02 -5.33
CA VAL A 72 -17.51 -1.15 -4.87
C VAL A 72 -17.84 -1.41 -3.41
N ASP A 73 -18.17 -2.66 -3.10
CA ASP A 73 -18.29 -3.16 -1.73
C ASP A 73 -16.92 -3.60 -1.20
N LYS A 74 -16.30 -4.56 -1.91
CA LYS A 74 -14.95 -5.04 -1.60
C LYS A 74 -14.18 -5.47 -2.83
N ILE A 75 -12.86 -5.44 -2.72
CA ILE A 75 -11.90 -5.90 -3.71
C ILE A 75 -11.14 -7.05 -3.08
N ILE A 76 -11.10 -8.19 -3.76
CA ILE A 76 -10.35 -9.37 -3.37
C ILE A 76 -9.18 -9.52 -4.34
N THR A 77 -7.94 -9.38 -3.87
CA THR A 77 -6.75 -9.58 -4.70
C THR A 77 -6.30 -11.04 -4.66
N ASN A 78 -5.68 -11.49 -5.76
CA ASN A 78 -5.23 -12.88 -5.94
C ASN A 78 -6.31 -13.88 -5.51
N PRO A 79 -7.56 -13.74 -6.06
CA PRO A 79 -8.61 -14.69 -5.78
C PRO A 79 -8.09 -16.09 -6.11
N ASP A 80 -8.43 -17.07 -5.27
CA ASP A 80 -8.02 -18.47 -5.43
C ASP A 80 -6.56 -18.78 -5.05
N SER A 81 -5.85 -17.84 -4.39
CA SER A 81 -4.53 -18.09 -3.77
C SER A 81 -4.55 -18.03 -2.24
N GLU A 82 -3.55 -18.64 -1.60
CA GLU A 82 -3.35 -18.54 -0.14
C GLU A 82 -3.04 -17.11 0.33
N ASN A 83 -2.62 -16.23 -0.59
CA ASN A 83 -2.31 -14.82 -0.35
C ASN A 83 -3.48 -13.90 -0.72
N GLN A 84 -4.71 -14.40 -0.59
CA GLN A 84 -5.91 -13.61 -0.79
C GLN A 84 -5.96 -12.44 0.22
N ARG A 85 -6.17 -11.22 -0.29
CA ARG A 85 -6.34 -10.02 0.56
C ARG A 85 -7.64 -9.31 0.20
N VAL A 86 -8.26 -8.70 1.20
CA VAL A 86 -9.58 -8.06 1.06
C VAL A 86 -9.45 -6.59 1.37
N PHE A 87 -9.78 -5.75 0.40
CA PHE A 87 -9.74 -4.29 0.51
C PHE A 87 -11.14 -3.69 0.43
N GLN A 88 -11.40 -2.64 1.19
CA GLN A 88 -12.70 -1.98 1.28
C GLN A 88 -12.59 -0.45 1.36
N TYR A 89 -13.67 0.23 0.95
CA TYR A 89 -13.81 1.69 1.04
C TYR A 89 -14.76 2.09 2.18
N LEU A 90 -14.23 2.20 3.40
CA LEU A 90 -15.01 2.40 4.62
C LEU A 90 -14.98 3.84 5.12
N ASN A 91 -16.00 4.26 5.87
CA ASN A 91 -16.04 5.61 6.42
C ASN A 91 -15.16 5.68 7.67
N HIS A 92 -14.47 6.81 7.89
CA HIS A 92 -13.78 7.07 9.15
C HIS A 92 -14.71 7.76 10.15
N ASN A 93 -14.57 7.47 11.45
CA ASN A 93 -15.38 8.11 12.50
C ASN A 93 -15.16 9.63 12.60
N ASN A 94 -13.91 10.08 12.44
CA ASN A 94 -13.53 11.49 12.60
C ASN A 94 -13.55 12.31 11.29
N GLY A 95 -14.17 11.80 10.21
CA GLY A 95 -14.11 12.48 8.92
C GLY A 95 -15.22 12.13 7.95
N LYS A 96 -15.42 13.00 6.95
CA LYS A 96 -16.39 12.77 5.86
C LYS A 96 -15.82 11.92 4.72
N PHE A 97 -14.56 11.52 4.81
CA PHE A 97 -13.84 10.82 3.76
C PHE A 97 -13.88 9.31 3.97
N LYS A 98 -13.89 8.58 2.85
CA LYS A 98 -13.68 7.14 2.87
C LYS A 98 -12.18 6.86 2.96
N LEU A 99 -11.84 5.81 3.70
CA LEU A 99 -10.51 5.22 3.73
C LEU A 99 -10.48 4.00 2.82
N PHE A 100 -9.33 3.77 2.20
CA PHE A 100 -9.03 2.52 1.52
C PHE A 100 -8.19 1.66 2.46
N VAL A 101 -8.80 0.60 2.97
CA VAL A 101 -8.22 -0.24 4.03
C VAL A 101 -8.26 -1.71 3.63
N GLU A 102 -7.34 -2.48 4.18
CA GLU A 102 -7.31 -3.93 4.10
C GLU A 102 -7.90 -4.54 5.37
N LEU A 103 -8.75 -5.55 5.21
CA LEU A 103 -9.30 -6.35 6.30
C LEU A 103 -8.26 -7.42 6.69
N ILE A 104 -7.82 -7.40 7.96
CA ILE A 104 -6.82 -8.34 8.49
C ILE A 104 -7.43 -9.38 9.44
N TYR A 105 -8.57 -9.06 10.05
CA TYR A 105 -9.30 -9.95 10.96
C TYR A 105 -10.80 -9.67 10.89
N LEU A 106 -11.64 -10.71 10.92
CA LEU A 106 -13.09 -10.63 10.81
C LEU A 106 -13.76 -11.52 11.86
N ASP A 107 -14.50 -10.89 12.77
CA ASP A 107 -15.28 -11.53 13.84
C ASP A 107 -16.37 -10.55 14.33
N GLU A 108 -16.77 -10.59 15.60
CA GLU A 108 -17.58 -9.54 16.25
C GLU A 108 -16.93 -8.15 16.16
N ILE A 109 -15.59 -8.11 16.10
CA ILE A 109 -14.79 -6.93 15.81
C ILE A 109 -13.93 -7.23 14.58
N SER A 110 -14.13 -6.45 13.53
CA SER A 110 -13.27 -6.49 12.35
C SER A 110 -12.08 -5.56 12.56
N ILE A 111 -10.88 -6.04 12.25
CA ILE A 111 -9.65 -5.25 12.30
C ILE A 111 -9.19 -4.96 10.88
N TYR A 112 -8.83 -3.70 10.66
CA TYR A 112 -8.36 -3.18 9.39
C TYR A 112 -7.00 -2.53 9.52
N ILE A 113 -6.25 -2.53 8.43
CA ILE A 113 -5.00 -1.77 8.29
C ILE A 113 -5.14 -0.78 7.13
N GLY A 114 -4.64 0.43 7.33
CA GLY A 114 -4.55 1.47 6.30
C GLY A 114 -3.17 2.11 6.29
N SER A 115 -2.83 2.77 5.18
CA SER A 115 -1.58 3.54 5.06
C SER A 115 -1.84 5.02 5.35
N GLU A 116 -1.00 5.64 6.18
CA GLU A 116 -1.06 7.08 6.47
C GLU A 116 -0.87 7.95 5.22
N ASN A 117 0.05 7.53 4.34
CA ASN A 117 0.47 8.35 3.20
C ASN A 117 -0.38 8.11 1.95
N ASN A 118 -0.55 6.85 1.52
CA ASN A 118 -1.32 6.52 0.34
C ASN A 118 -1.85 5.07 0.37
N GLY A 119 -3.16 4.88 0.20
CA GLY A 119 -3.77 3.54 0.13
C GLY A 119 -3.19 2.63 -0.97
N THR A 120 -2.55 3.19 -2.01
CA THR A 120 -1.86 2.38 -3.03
C THR A 120 -0.57 1.72 -2.52
N ASP A 121 0.09 2.28 -1.50
CA ASP A 121 1.28 1.67 -0.90
C ASP A 121 0.92 0.37 -0.16
N LEU A 122 -0.27 0.32 0.45
CA LEU A 122 -0.80 -0.89 1.07
C LEU A 122 -1.22 -1.93 0.03
N PHE A 123 -1.89 -1.49 -1.03
CA PHE A 123 -2.33 -2.38 -2.11
C PHE A 123 -1.17 -3.07 -2.84
N TYR A 124 -0.10 -2.32 -3.12
CA TYR A 124 1.06 -2.81 -3.86
C TYR A 124 2.21 -3.29 -2.99
N SER A 125 1.94 -3.57 -1.73
CA SER A 125 2.97 -3.88 -0.73
C SER A 125 3.79 -5.14 -1.02
N GLU A 126 3.24 -6.07 -1.82
CA GLU A 126 3.91 -7.30 -2.28
C GLU A 126 4.78 -7.08 -3.53
N TYR A 127 4.62 -5.94 -4.19
CA TYR A 127 5.36 -5.61 -5.40
C TYR A 127 6.50 -4.66 -5.06
N ASP A 128 7.70 -5.00 -5.53
CA ASP A 128 8.82 -4.07 -5.49
C ASP A 128 8.53 -2.87 -6.41
N ARG A 129 8.11 -1.76 -5.79
CA ARG A 129 7.92 -0.45 -6.44
C ARG A 129 9.07 0.51 -6.13
N GLU A 130 10.22 0.00 -5.71
CA GLU A 130 11.40 0.81 -5.41
C GLU A 130 11.80 1.67 -6.60
N THR A 131 12.05 2.94 -6.32
CA THR A 131 12.75 3.86 -7.19
C THR A 131 14.20 3.42 -7.37
N MET A 132 14.85 3.90 -8.42
CA MET A 132 16.29 3.67 -8.61
C MET A 132 17.10 4.20 -7.43
N SER A 133 16.69 5.32 -6.82
CA SER A 133 17.32 5.87 -5.61
C SER A 133 17.22 4.91 -4.41
N GLU A 134 16.06 4.29 -4.20
CA GLU A 134 15.86 3.27 -3.15
C GLU A 134 16.71 2.02 -3.43
N LYS A 135 16.77 1.55 -4.69
CA LYS A 135 17.64 0.44 -5.11
C LYS A 135 19.12 0.72 -4.89
N PHE A 136 19.60 1.89 -5.27
CA PHE A 136 20.99 2.29 -5.06
C PHE A 136 21.33 2.42 -3.58
N SER A 137 20.39 2.90 -2.77
CA SER A 137 20.54 2.94 -1.32
C SER A 137 20.67 1.53 -0.76
N ARG A 138 19.80 0.59 -1.16
CA ARG A 138 19.89 -0.84 -0.78
C ARG A 138 21.25 -1.45 -1.10
N MET A 139 21.74 -1.27 -2.33
CA MET A 139 23.05 -1.78 -2.76
C MET A 139 24.22 -1.26 -1.92
N LYS A 140 24.11 -0.06 -1.33
CA LYS A 140 25.13 0.48 -0.41
C LYS A 140 25.10 -0.19 0.95
N PHE A 141 23.91 -0.58 1.44
CA PHE A 141 23.76 -1.26 2.74
C PHE A 141 24.09 -2.75 2.69
N ASP A 142 23.79 -3.44 1.58
CA ASP A 142 24.16 -4.85 1.41
C ASP A 142 25.68 -5.08 1.48
N LYS A 143 26.48 -4.05 1.13
CA LYS A 143 27.94 -4.07 1.24
C LYS A 143 28.49 -3.95 2.66
N ILE A 144 27.67 -3.52 3.64
CA ILE A 144 28.11 -3.22 5.02
C ILE A 144 27.94 -4.44 5.95
N GLY A 145 27.53 -5.60 5.44
CA GLY A 145 27.49 -6.85 6.22
C GLY A 145 26.43 -6.89 7.31
N THR A 146 25.43 -5.99 7.27
CA THR A 146 24.28 -6.06 8.17
C THR A 146 23.43 -7.27 7.82
N LYS A 147 23.22 -8.13 8.83
CA LYS A 147 22.40 -9.36 8.84
C LYS A 147 21.36 -9.41 7.72
N THR A 148 21.43 -10.49 6.95
CA THR A 148 20.50 -10.93 5.90
C THR A 148 19.09 -10.37 6.13
N MET A 149 18.70 -9.41 5.29
CA MET A 149 17.35 -8.83 5.30
C MET A 149 16.32 -9.97 5.28
N LYS A 150 15.38 -9.96 6.22
CA LYS A 150 14.29 -10.94 6.22
C LYS A 150 13.36 -10.62 5.05
N ASN A 151 13.37 -11.48 4.04
CA ASN A 151 12.54 -11.37 2.83
C ASN A 151 11.03 -11.52 3.11
N SER A 152 10.66 -11.95 4.31
CA SER A 152 9.28 -11.97 4.78
C SER A 152 9.27 -11.87 6.30
N ASP A 153 8.28 -11.14 6.82
CA ASP A 153 7.94 -11.18 8.24
C ASP A 153 6.51 -11.72 8.34
N THR A 154 6.13 -12.23 9.50
CA THR A 154 4.78 -12.75 9.70
C THR A 154 4.18 -12.15 10.96
N LEU A 155 2.97 -11.62 10.85
CA LEU A 155 2.19 -11.13 11.97
C LEU A 155 1.36 -12.28 12.52
N GLU A 156 1.56 -12.64 13.79
CA GLU A 156 0.70 -13.60 14.48
C GLU A 156 -0.58 -12.87 14.91
N LEU A 157 -1.71 -13.26 14.36
CA LEU A 157 -3.02 -12.73 14.71
C LEU A 157 -3.52 -13.32 16.04
N PRO A 158 -4.47 -12.67 16.75
CA PRO A 158 -5.03 -13.18 18.01
C PRO A 158 -5.64 -14.60 17.93
N ASN A 159 -6.04 -15.04 16.74
CA ASN A 159 -6.53 -16.41 16.49
C ASN A 159 -5.40 -17.42 16.18
N GLY A 160 -4.13 -17.05 16.39
CA GLY A 160 -2.96 -17.88 16.10
C GLY A 160 -2.60 -17.99 14.62
N LYS A 161 -3.34 -17.36 13.71
CA LYS A 161 -3.05 -17.38 12.27
C LYS A 161 -1.84 -16.47 11.98
N LYS A 162 -0.87 -16.99 11.24
CA LYS A 162 0.26 -16.22 10.72
C LYS A 162 -0.15 -15.53 9.42
N MET A 163 -0.07 -14.20 9.39
CA MET A 163 -0.29 -13.40 8.21
C MET A 163 1.07 -12.98 7.64
N PRO A 164 1.38 -13.24 6.35
CA PRO A 164 2.57 -12.70 5.73
C PRO A 164 2.48 -11.18 5.73
N VAL A 165 3.48 -10.55 6.34
CA VAL A 165 3.68 -9.11 6.29
C VAL A 165 4.31 -8.81 4.94
N PRO A 166 3.71 -7.93 4.12
CA PRO A 166 4.25 -7.65 2.80
C PRO A 166 5.73 -7.31 2.79
N ILE A 167 6.43 -7.72 1.73
CA ILE A 167 7.89 -7.65 1.57
C ILE A 167 8.42 -6.24 1.88
N ARG A 168 7.72 -5.19 1.43
CA ARG A 168 8.11 -3.80 1.74
C ARG A 168 8.23 -3.55 3.25
N TYR A 169 7.46 -4.24 4.08
CA TYR A 169 7.39 -4.04 5.53
C TYR A 169 8.35 -4.94 6.30
N SER A 170 8.65 -6.14 5.79
CA SER A 170 9.69 -7.01 6.37
C SER A 170 11.08 -6.36 6.26
N TYR A 171 11.31 -5.51 5.24
CA TYR A 171 12.53 -4.72 5.10
C TYR A 171 12.73 -3.68 6.22
N TYR A 172 11.68 -3.05 6.72
CA TYR A 172 11.78 -1.98 7.73
C TYR A 172 11.71 -2.49 9.18
N TYR A 173 11.31 -3.74 9.41
CA TYR A 173 11.06 -4.27 10.75
C TYR A 173 12.33 -4.66 11.55
N GLY A 174 13.53 -4.44 11.01
CA GLY A 174 14.77 -4.77 11.72
C GLY A 174 16.05 -4.11 11.21
N SER A 175 15.93 -3.18 10.25
CA SER A 175 17.09 -2.47 9.72
C SER A 175 16.94 -0.97 9.95
N SER A 176 18.03 -0.32 10.31
CA SER A 176 18.22 1.14 10.42
C SER A 176 18.05 1.88 9.08
N PHE A 177 17.24 1.34 8.17
CA PHE A 177 16.91 1.93 6.87
C PHE A 177 16.05 3.19 6.99
N SER A 178 15.39 3.38 8.15
CA SER A 178 14.77 4.65 8.53
C SER A 178 15.77 5.81 8.57
N MET A 179 17.09 5.54 8.67
CA MET A 179 18.12 6.57 8.67
C MET A 179 18.58 7.01 7.26
N ALA A 180 18.30 6.24 6.20
CA ALA A 180 18.88 6.49 4.87
C ALA A 180 17.88 7.04 3.84
N SER A 181 16.60 6.73 3.97
CA SER A 181 15.52 7.23 3.10
C SER A 181 14.37 7.90 3.85
N ALA A 182 14.48 7.99 5.18
CA ALA A 182 13.64 8.77 6.10
C ALA A 182 12.13 8.53 6.11
N ASN A 183 11.57 7.53 5.42
CA ASN A 183 10.11 7.25 5.51
C ASN A 183 9.79 5.76 5.41
N SER A 184 9.77 5.06 6.56
CA SER A 184 9.06 3.78 6.65
C SER A 184 7.57 4.01 6.46
N PRO A 185 6.85 3.18 5.69
CA PRO A 185 5.40 3.30 5.57
C PRO A 185 4.77 3.09 6.96
N VAL A 186 4.01 4.07 7.41
CA VAL A 186 3.35 4.04 8.72
C VAL A 186 1.94 3.50 8.53
N PHE A 187 1.65 2.39 9.21
CA PHE A 187 0.31 1.81 9.23
C PHE A 187 -0.53 2.37 10.36
N GLN A 188 -1.79 2.57 10.04
CA GLN A 188 -2.84 2.83 11.01
C GLN A 188 -3.72 1.61 11.10
N TYR A 189 -4.03 1.21 12.33
CA TYR A 189 -4.96 0.13 12.61
C TYR A 189 -6.32 0.73 12.92
N TYR A 190 -7.36 0.12 12.38
CA TYR A 190 -8.74 0.53 12.62
C TYR A 190 -9.56 -0.67 13.06
N ILE A 191 -10.61 -0.39 13.81
CA ILE A 191 -11.61 -1.37 14.21
C ILE A 191 -12.99 -0.97 13.69
N LEU A 192 -13.78 -1.97 13.34
CA LEU A 192 -15.20 -1.86 13.03
C LEU A 192 -15.95 -2.87 13.88
N LYS A 193 -16.83 -2.42 14.77
CA LYS A 193 -17.70 -3.32 15.52
C LYS A 193 -18.87 -3.76 14.65
N LYS A 194 -19.35 -4.98 14.87
CA LYS A 194 -20.55 -5.49 14.20
C LYS A 194 -21.74 -4.54 14.42
N GLY A 195 -22.38 -4.12 13.34
CA GLY A 195 -23.51 -3.18 13.35
C GLY A 195 -23.11 -1.70 13.22
N GLU A 196 -21.83 -1.37 13.28
CA GLU A 196 -21.34 -0.01 12.99
C GLU A 196 -20.97 0.15 11.51
N ASP A 197 -20.98 1.40 11.02
CA ASP A 197 -20.67 1.77 9.64
C ASP A 197 -19.39 2.61 9.49
N LYS A 198 -18.72 2.90 10.62
CA LYS A 198 -17.55 3.78 10.70
C LYS A 198 -16.39 3.11 11.41
N LEU A 199 -15.22 3.20 10.79
CA LEU A 199 -13.95 2.79 11.37
C LEU A 199 -13.53 3.73 12.50
N ALA A 200 -13.13 3.16 13.63
CA ALA A 200 -12.42 3.88 14.67
C ALA A 200 -10.91 3.63 14.54
N LEU A 201 -10.14 4.70 14.43
CA LEU A 201 -8.68 4.64 14.51
C LEU A 201 -8.28 4.16 15.89
N VAL A 202 -7.37 3.19 15.93
CA VAL A 202 -6.75 2.75 17.17
C VAL A 202 -5.47 3.55 17.34
N GLU A 203 -5.31 4.20 18.49
CA GLU A 203 -4.16 5.07 18.75
C GLU A 203 -2.83 4.36 18.44
N LYS A 204 -1.92 5.15 17.87
CA LYS A 204 -0.66 4.75 17.19
C LYS A 204 0.36 4.01 18.07
N ASN A 205 0.02 3.68 19.32
CA ASN A 205 0.89 3.01 20.28
C ASN A 205 0.08 2.30 21.36
N LYS A 206 -0.23 1.01 21.14
CA LYS A 206 -0.14 -0.08 22.12
C LYS A 206 -0.68 -1.36 21.49
N ARG A 207 0.26 -2.27 21.20
CA ARG A 207 0.11 -3.72 20.98
C ARG A 207 -1.34 -4.23 21.05
N PHE A 208 -1.95 -4.45 19.88
CA PHE A 208 -3.01 -5.46 19.71
C PHE A 208 -2.47 -6.89 19.87
N LEU A 209 -1.15 -7.03 19.82
CA LEU A 209 -0.44 -8.30 19.75
C LEU A 209 0.38 -8.42 21.03
N LYS A 210 -0.22 -9.03 22.04
CA LYS A 210 0.50 -9.63 23.16
C LYS A 210 0.09 -11.08 23.25
#